data_AF-A0AAV4CGZ1-F1
#
_entry.id   AF-A0AAV4CGZ1-F1
#
_cell.length_a   1.000
_cell.length_b   1.000
_cell.length_c   1.000
_cell.angle_alpha   90.00
_cell.angle_beta   90.00
_cell.angle_gamma   90.00
#
_symmetry.space_group_name_H-M   'P 1'
#
loop_
_entity.id
_entity.type
_entity.pdbx_description
1 polymer ?
#
loop_
_entity_poly.entity_id
_entity_poly.type
_entity_poly.pdbx_seq_one_letter_code
_entity_poly.pdbx_strand_id
1 'polypeptide(L)'
;MAFAQLPSYPPLDARSDGIAVRWTKWVSRLKNNLFVAYDITNEARKKALLLTYAGPDLNDIVKHYQTQNYKLQEMNLLPIN
;
A
#
# COMPACT_ATOMS: atom_id res chain seq x y z
N MET A 1 26.63 -0.03 15.73
CA MET A 1 25.67 -0.69 14.82
C MET A 1 25.06 0.40 13.96
N ALA A 2 25.40 0.46 12.67
CA ALA A 2 24.77 1.41 11.76
C ALA A 2 23.39 0.86 11.39
N PHE A 3 22.31 1.49 11.84
CA PHE A 3 21.00 1.21 11.28
C PHE A 3 21.08 1.57 9.79
N ALA A 4 20.89 0.59 8.91
CA ALA A 4 20.81 0.85 7.47
C ALA A 4 19.70 1.87 7.26
N GLN A 5 20.08 3.12 6.98
CA GLN A 5 19.16 4.24 6.94
C GLN A 5 18.25 4.02 5.73
N LEU A 6 16.99 3.70 6.00
CA LEU A 6 16.01 3.43 4.96
C LEU A 6 15.94 4.68 4.05
N PRO A 7 15.88 4.50 2.73
CA PRO A 7 15.73 5.61 1.80
C PRO A 7 14.50 6.44 2.19
N SER A 8 14.69 7.76 2.29
CA SER A 8 13.57 8.66 2.60
C SER A 8 12.54 8.58 1.47
N TYR A 9 11.31 8.21 1.80
CA TYR A 9 10.20 8.13 0.87
C TYR A 9 8.99 8.86 1.47
N PRO A 10 8.27 9.67 0.68
CA PRO A 10 7.13 10.43 1.20
C PRO A 10 6.04 9.49 1.73
N PRO A 11 5.51 9.74 2.94
CA PRO A 11 4.40 8.97 3.49
C PRO A 11 3.17 9.12 2.60
N LEU A 12 2.26 8.15 2.70
CA LEU A 12 0.99 8.20 2.00
C LEU A 12 0.11 9.31 2.59
N ASP A 13 -0.44 10.16 1.73
CA ASP A 13 -1.43 11.16 2.13
C ASP A 13 -2.84 10.59 1.99
N ALA A 14 -3.39 10.11 3.11
CA ALA A 14 -4.71 9.48 3.21
C ALA A 14 -5.86 10.44 3.55
N ARG A 15 -5.58 11.74 3.72
CA ARG A 15 -6.55 12.72 4.29
C ARG A 15 -7.58 13.27 3.29
N SER A 16 -7.55 12.86 2.02
CA SER A 16 -8.33 13.46 0.94
C SER A 16 -9.21 12.46 0.20
N ASP A 17 -10.32 12.94 -0.38
CA ASP A 17 -11.13 12.20 -1.35
C ASP A 17 -10.26 11.60 -2.47
N GLY A 18 -10.61 10.40 -2.95
CA GLY A 18 -9.84 9.69 -3.97
C GLY A 18 -8.63 8.91 -3.46
N ILE A 19 -8.70 8.39 -2.23
CA ILE A 19 -7.65 7.58 -1.58
C ILE A 19 -7.15 6.41 -2.46
N ALA A 20 -8.04 5.77 -3.21
CA ALA A 20 -7.71 4.69 -4.12
C ALA A 20 -6.73 5.13 -5.23
N VAL A 21 -7.00 6.26 -5.88
CA VAL A 21 -6.16 6.78 -6.97
C VAL A 21 -4.79 7.22 -6.44
N ARG A 22 -4.77 7.83 -5.25
CA ARG A 22 -3.54 8.25 -4.57
C ARG A 22 -2.72 7.05 -4.13
N TRP A 23 -3.35 6.02 -3.58
CA TRP A 23 -2.70 4.75 -3.25
C TRP A 23 -2.05 4.14 -4.48
N THR A 24 -2.77 4.01 -5.60
CA THR A 24 -2.20 3.46 -6.85
C THR A 24 -1.02 4.29 -7.34
N LYS A 25 -1.11 5.62 -7.36
CA LYS A 25 0.01 6.50 -7.76
C LYS A 25 1.21 6.35 -6.82
N TRP A 26 0.97 6.28 -5.51
CA TRP A 26 2.00 6.14 -4.49
C TRP A 26 2.72 4.79 -4.58
N VAL A 27 1.97 3.70 -4.78
CA VAL A 27 2.53 2.35 -5.01
C VAL A 27 3.32 2.28 -6.31
N SER A 28 2.82 2.89 -7.40
CA SER A 28 3.55 2.93 -8.68
C SER A 28 4.88 3.68 -8.56
N ARG A 29 4.91 4.80 -7.83
CA ARG A 29 6.16 5.52 -7.54
C ARG A 29 7.12 4.69 -6.69
N LEU A 30 6.61 3.97 -5.69
CA LEU A 30 7.43 3.11 -4.84
C LEU A 30 8.05 1.97 -5.67
N LYS A 31 7.26 1.33 -6.53
CA LYS A 31 7.74 0.26 -7.42
C LYS A 31 8.78 0.79 -8.42
N ASN A 32 8.47 1.87 -9.12
CA ASN A 32 9.29 2.35 -10.22
C ASN A 32 10.55 3.09 -9.76
N ASN A 33 10.52 3.75 -8.60
CA ASN A 33 11.69 4.46 -8.10
C ASN A 33 12.45 3.62 -7.08
N LEU A 34 11.79 3.20 -6.00
CA LEU A 34 12.48 2.55 -4.89
C LEU A 34 12.91 1.12 -5.24
N PHE A 35 11.99 0.29 -5.74
CA PHE A 35 12.32 -1.11 -5.98
C PHE A 35 13.26 -1.28 -7.17
N VAL A 36 13.14 -0.45 -8.21
CA VAL A 36 14.06 -0.48 -9.35
C VAL A 36 15.43 0.08 -8.96
N ALA A 37 15.51 1.23 -8.29
CA ALA A 37 16.81 1.84 -7.97
C ALA A 37 17.63 1.02 -6.95
N TYR A 38 16.97 0.29 -6.06
CA TYR A 38 17.62 -0.55 -5.04
C TYR A 38 17.66 -2.04 -5.41
N ASP A 39 17.31 -2.41 -6.65
CA ASP A 39 17.24 -3.80 -7.12
C ASP A 39 16.49 -4.75 -6.16
N ILE A 40 15.38 -4.25 -5.61
CA ILE A 40 14.56 -5.01 -4.67
C ILE A 40 13.65 -5.91 -5.49
N THR A 41 14.06 -7.16 -5.67
CA THR A 41 13.32 -8.17 -6.45
C THR A 41 12.43 -9.05 -5.57
N ASN A 42 12.88 -9.34 -4.34
CA ASN A 42 12.20 -10.22 -3.39
C ASN A 42 10.84 -9.67 -2.93
N GLU A 43 9.79 -10.48 -3.10
CA GLU A 43 8.41 -10.08 -2.83
C GLU A 43 8.11 -9.82 -1.34
N ALA A 44 8.73 -10.58 -0.43
CA ALA A 44 8.59 -10.37 1.01
C ALA A 44 9.22 -9.03 1.44
N ARG A 45 10.37 -8.67 0.86
CA ARG A 45 11.00 -7.36 1.09
C ARG A 45 10.15 -6.21 0.55
N LYS A 46 9.54 -6.38 -0.62
CA LYS A 46 8.61 -5.37 -1.18
C LYS A 46 7.42 -5.14 -0.25
N LYS A 47 6.82 -6.21 0.27
CA LYS A 47 5.69 -6.13 1.23
C LYS A 47 6.10 -5.47 2.55
N ALA A 48 7.25 -5.84 3.10
CA ALA A 48 7.77 -5.23 4.32
C ALA A 48 8.04 -3.73 4.16
N LEU A 49 8.64 -3.31 3.04
CA LEU A 49 8.90 -1.90 2.76
C LEU A 49 7.60 -1.12 2.51
N LEU A 50 6.66 -1.70 1.76
CA LEU A 50 5.34 -1.11 1.56
C LEU A 50 4.66 -0.81 2.89
N LEU A 51 4.66 -1.77 3.83
CA LEU A 51 4.09 -1.61 5.17
C LEU A 51 4.83 -0.55 5.98
N THR A 52 6.17 -0.51 5.86
CA THR A 52 7.02 0.43 6.59
C THR A 52 6.77 1.88 6.16
N TYR A 53 6.60 2.13 4.85
CA TYR A 53 6.40 3.48 4.32
C TYR A 53 4.94 3.94 4.29
N ALA A 54 3.99 3.01 4.15
CA ALA A 54 2.57 3.37 4.12
C ALA A 54 2.06 3.80 5.50
N GLY A 55 2.72 3.35 6.58
CA GLY A 55 2.40 3.77 7.94
C GLY A 55 1.00 3.33 8.40
N PRO A 56 0.48 3.93 9.49
CA PRO A 56 -0.80 3.54 10.08
C PRO A 56 -2.00 3.76 9.14
N ASP A 57 -1.89 4.69 8.18
CA ASP A 57 -2.93 4.97 7.18
C ASP A 57 -3.23 3.75 6.28
N LEU A 58 -2.30 2.80 6.14
CA LEU A 58 -2.56 1.55 5.43
C LEU A 58 -3.68 0.74 6.09
N ASN A 59 -3.77 0.76 7.43
CA ASN A 59 -4.80 0.00 8.13
C ASN A 59 -6.20 0.51 7.80
N ASP A 60 -6.34 1.83 7.64
CA ASP A 60 -7.62 2.44 7.27
C ASP A 60 -8.00 2.12 5.82
N ILE A 61 -7.02 2.05 4.93
CA ILE A 61 -7.21 1.62 3.54
C ILE A 61 -7.65 0.14 3.48
N VAL A 62 -6.95 -0.74 4.19
CA VAL A 62 -7.29 -2.17 4.24
C VAL A 62 -8.68 -2.38 4.81
N LYS A 63 -9.03 -1.70 5.91
CA LYS A 63 -10.37 -1.71 6.48
C LYS A 63 -11.41 -1.22 5.47
N HIS A 64 -11.15 -0.10 4.80
CA HIS A 64 -12.07 0.45 3.81
C HIS A 64 -12.35 -0.54 2.67
N TYR A 65 -11.30 -1.16 2.11
CA TYR A 65 -11.47 -2.16 1.04
C TYR A 65 -12.12 -3.46 1.53
N GLN A 66 -11.83 -3.91 2.75
CA GLN A 66 -12.52 -5.05 3.35
C GLN A 66 -14.01 -4.76 3.50
N THR A 67 -14.39 -3.61 4.07
CA THR A 67 -15.79 -3.20 4.23
C THR A 67 -16.53 -3.09 2.89
N GLN A 68 -15.89 -2.59 1.84
CA GLN A 68 -16.48 -2.55 0.50
C GLN A 68 -16.71 -3.97 -0.07
N ASN A 69 -15.74 -4.88 0.09
CA ASN A 69 -15.89 -6.26 -0.36
C ASN A 69 -17.02 -6.99 0.37
N TYR A 70 -17.18 -6.81 1.69
CA TYR A 70 -18.30 -7.39 2.44
C TYR A 70 -19.64 -6.87 1.91
N LYS A 71 -19.76 -5.57 1.62
CA LYS A 71 -20.97 -5.00 1.02
C LYS A 71 -21.27 -5.58 -0.37
N LEU A 72 -20.25 -5.80 -1.19
CA LEU A 72 -20.42 -6.41 -2.51
C LEU A 72 -20.82 -7.90 -2.43
N GLN A 73 -20.36 -8.61 -1.39
CA GLN A 73 -20.78 -9.97 -1.09
C GLN A 73 -22.23 -10.03 -0.59
N GLU A 74 -22.65 -9.10 0.29
CA GLU A 74 -24.06 -8.96 0.70
C GLU A 74 -24.99 -8.65 -0.49
N MET A 75 -24.49 -7.91 -1.48
CA MET A 75 -25.22 -7.60 -2.71
C MET A 75 -25.15 -8.72 -3.76
N ASN A 76 -24.50 -9.86 -3.46
CA ASN A 76 -24.35 -11.02 -4.34
C ASN A 76 -23.62 -10.71 -5.67
N LEU A 77 -22.80 -9.66 -5.70
CA LEU A 77 -22.09 -9.18 -6.91
C LEU A 77 -20.70 -9.79 -7.08
N LEU A 78 -20.20 -10.53 -6.07
CA LEU A 78 -18.97 -11.30 -6.13
C LEU A 78 -19.22 -12.70 -5.57
N PRO A 79 -18.64 -13.76 -6.17
CA PRO A 79 -18.81 -15.13 -5.68
C PRO A 79 -18.21 -15.28 -4.27
N ILE A 80 -18.91 -16.04 -3.43
CA ILE A 80 -18.44 -16.47 -2.11
C ILE A 80 -17.37 -17.53 -2.35
N ASN A 81 -16.12 -17.26 -1.94
CA ASN A 81 -15.05 -18.25 -1.91
C ASN A 81 -15.14 -19.09 -0.63
#